data_AF-A0A7C9UUF4-F1
#
_entry.id   AF-A0A7C9UUF4-F1
#
_cell.length_a   1.000
_cell.length_b   1.000
_cell.length_c   1.000
_cell.angle_alpha   90.00
_cell.angle_beta   90.00
_cell.angle_gamma   90.00
#
_symmetry.space_group_name_H-M   'P 1'
#
loop_
_entity.id
_entity.type
_entity.pdbx_description
1 polymer ?
#
loop_
_entity_poly.entity_id
_entity_poly.type
_entity_poly.pdbx_seq_one_letter_code
_entity_poly.pdbx_strand_id
1 'polypeptide(L)'
;MSREPGWSPSIVILVVLSFVGIILAVAGRQEPPQPAVDLRYFHLHPDATDQMLDVSDASMQVKRVSAYRHVPMWDVRHLMEEYVVTRGGRGRGRQMVDIPRLNQALDERWPMK
;
A
#
# COMPACT_ATOMS: atom_id res chain seq x y z
N MET A 1 -39.45 40.09 28.00
CA MET A 1 -38.16 40.11 28.73
C MET A 1 -37.43 38.80 28.43
N SER A 2 -36.62 38.78 27.37
CA SER A 2 -35.81 37.63 27.00
C SER A 2 -34.49 37.69 27.77
N ARG A 3 -34.24 36.73 28.66
CA ARG A 3 -32.94 36.57 29.31
C ARG A 3 -32.01 35.89 28.31
N GLU A 4 -31.02 36.61 27.81
CA GLU A 4 -29.96 36.01 27.01
C GLU A 4 -29.20 34.99 27.88
N PRO A 5 -28.97 33.76 27.41
CA PRO A 5 -28.14 32.81 28.12
C PRO A 5 -26.69 33.27 28.03
N GLY A 6 -26.24 34.07 29.00
CA GLY A 6 -24.84 34.41 29.17
C GLY A 6 -24.06 33.16 29.55
N TRP A 7 -23.28 32.62 28.61
CA TRP A 7 -22.38 31.50 28.90
C TRP A 7 -21.38 31.96 29.96
N SER A 8 -21.32 31.25 31.09
CA SER A 8 -20.33 31.52 32.12
C SER A 8 -18.92 31.42 31.50
N PRO A 9 -18.01 32.36 31.79
CA PRO A 9 -16.66 32.35 31.23
C PRO A 9 -15.92 31.03 31.49
N SER A 10 -16.26 30.32 32.58
CA SER A 10 -15.72 29.00 32.89
C SER A 10 -16.10 27.91 31.87
N ILE A 11 -17.29 28.01 31.27
CA ILE A 11 -17.77 27.07 30.25
C ILE A 11 -17.01 27.30 28.95
N VAL A 12 -16.76 28.55 28.59
CA VAL A 12 -15.96 28.91 27.40
C VAL A 12 -14.54 28.37 27.54
N ILE A 13 -13.92 28.51 28.71
CA ILE A 13 -12.57 27.99 28.98
C ILE A 13 -12.54 26.47 28.87
N LEU A 14 -13.53 25.75 29.43
CA LEU A 14 -13.61 24.29 29.33
C LEU A 14 -13.75 23.83 27.87
N VAL A 15 -14.57 24.52 27.07
CA VAL A 15 -14.72 24.20 25.64
C VAL A 15 -13.41 24.41 24.90
N VAL A 16 -12.72 25.53 25.11
CA VAL A 16 -11.41 25.79 24.48
C VAL A 16 -10.37 24.74 24.88
N LEU A 17 -10.28 24.39 26.16
CA LEU A 17 -9.33 23.38 26.65
C LEU A 17 -9.63 22.00 26.06
N SER A 18 -10.91 21.62 25.94
CA SER A 18 -11.30 20.37 25.29
C SER A 18 -10.92 20.35 23.82
N PHE A 19 -11.10 21.46 23.11
CA PHE A 19 -10.75 21.58 21.70
C PHE A 19 -9.23 21.49 21.48
N VAL A 20 -8.44 22.16 22.32
CA VAL A 20 -6.97 22.08 22.30
C VAL A 20 -6.50 20.66 22.61
N GLY A 21 -7.10 19.99 23.60
CA GLY A 21 -6.80 18.60 23.93
C GLY A 21 -7.07 17.62 22.78
N ILE A 22 -8.18 17.81 22.05
CA ILE A 22 -8.52 17.01 20.87
C ILE A 22 -7.53 17.25 19.73
N ILE A 23 -7.17 18.52 19.46
CA ILE A 23 -6.19 18.86 18.42
C ILE A 23 -4.83 18.22 18.73
N LEU A 24 -4.39 18.27 19.99
CA LEU A 24 -3.13 17.64 20.42
C LEU A 24 -3.19 16.12 20.33
N ALA A 25 -4.32 15.49 20.69
CA ALA A 25 -4.51 14.05 20.57
C ALA A 25 -4.51 13.56 19.11
N VAL A 26 -5.05 14.36 18.18
CA VAL A 26 -5.02 14.08 16.75
C VAL A 26 -3.62 14.30 16.16
N ALA A 27 -2.92 15.36 16.56
CA ALA A 27 -1.56 15.66 16.11
C ALA A 27 -0.53 14.62 16.60
N GLY A 28 -0.78 13.97 17.74
CA GLY A 28 0.07 12.90 18.28
C GLY A 28 -0.05 11.55 17.55
N ARG A 29 -1.02 11.37 16.66
CA ARG A 29 -1.10 10.19 15.79
C ARG A 29 -0.24 10.41 14.53
N GLN A 30 1.07 10.51 14.72
CA GLN A 30 1.97 10.18 13.63
C GLN A 30 1.87 8.67 13.40
N GLU A 31 1.19 8.27 12.31
CA GLU A 31 1.40 6.94 11.76
C GLU A 31 2.90 6.74 11.60
N PRO A 32 3.46 5.59 12.06
CA PRO A 32 4.86 5.32 11.88
C PRO A 32 5.20 5.49 10.40
N PRO A 33 6.32 6.15 10.05
CA PRO A 33 6.70 6.34 8.66
C PRO A 33 6.72 4.98 7.99
N GLN A 34 5.75 4.75 7.07
CA GLN A 34 5.70 3.49 6.36
C GLN A 34 7.02 3.32 5.62
N PRO A 35 7.68 2.15 5.72
CA PRO A 35 8.91 1.92 5.00
C PRO A 35 8.66 2.23 3.52
N ALA A 36 9.53 3.06 2.93
CA ALA A 36 9.40 3.43 1.53
C ALA A 36 9.34 2.15 0.68
N VAL A 37 8.20 1.91 0.03
CA VAL A 37 8.01 0.74 -0.83
C VAL A 37 8.99 0.86 -2.00
N ASP A 38 9.84 -0.15 -2.17
CA ASP A 38 10.85 -0.15 -3.23
C ASP A 38 10.20 -0.36 -4.61
N LEU A 39 9.78 0.71 -5.26
CA LEU A 39 9.00 0.68 -6.51
C LEU A 39 9.67 -0.05 -7.69
N ARG A 40 10.93 -0.48 -7.53
CA ARG A 40 11.73 -1.27 -8.48
C ARG A 40 11.26 -2.70 -8.65
N TYR A 41 10.56 -3.22 -7.66
CA TYR A 41 10.24 -4.63 -7.50
C TYR A 41 8.76 -4.85 -7.24
N PHE A 42 8.33 -6.10 -7.46
CA PHE A 42 7.03 -6.55 -6.98
C PHE A 42 7.12 -6.86 -5.49
N HIS A 43 6.12 -6.41 -4.73
CA HIS A 43 6.03 -6.56 -3.30
C HIS A 43 4.89 -7.48 -2.91
N LEU A 44 5.16 -8.33 -1.94
CA LEU A 44 4.13 -9.05 -1.23
C LEU A 44 3.37 -8.09 -0.31
N HIS A 45 2.12 -8.46 0.02
CA HIS A 45 1.44 -7.80 1.14
C HIS A 45 2.19 -8.08 2.44
N PRO A 46 2.23 -7.12 3.39
CA PRO A 46 2.93 -7.31 4.66
C PRO A 46 2.40 -8.50 5.48
N ASP A 47 1.14 -8.89 5.25
CA ASP A 47 0.49 -10.03 5.90
C ASP A 47 0.58 -11.33 5.08
N ALA A 48 1.30 -11.34 3.95
CA ALA A 48 1.44 -12.52 3.11
C ALA A 48 2.38 -13.54 3.78
N THR A 49 1.83 -14.71 4.12
CA THR A 49 2.61 -15.83 4.68
C THR A 49 3.37 -16.62 3.61
N ASP A 50 2.95 -16.51 2.35
CA ASP A 50 3.55 -17.22 1.22
C ASP A 50 4.24 -16.22 0.29
N GLN A 51 5.32 -16.65 -0.37
CA GLN A 51 6.09 -15.84 -1.33
C GLN A 51 5.36 -15.65 -2.68
N MET A 52 4.03 -15.78 -2.66
CA MET A 52 3.17 -15.75 -3.82
C MET A 52 2.15 -14.62 -3.68
N LEU A 53 1.95 -13.86 -4.75
CA LEU A 53 0.99 -12.76 -4.81
C LEU A 53 -0.15 -13.09 -5.77
N ASP A 54 -1.38 -12.64 -5.50
CA ASP A 54 -2.46 -12.80 -6.49
C ASP A 54 -2.10 -12.07 -7.79
N VAL A 55 -2.43 -12.64 -8.94
CA VAL A 55 -2.19 -12.00 -10.25
C VAL A 55 -2.83 -10.63 -10.34
N SER A 56 -3.98 -10.42 -9.71
CA SER A 56 -4.67 -9.13 -9.68
C SER A 56 -3.85 -8.09 -8.91
N ASP A 57 -3.27 -8.49 -7.78
CA ASP A 57 -2.45 -7.63 -6.94
C ASP A 57 -1.10 -7.32 -7.61
N ALA A 58 -0.48 -8.32 -8.24
CA ALA A 58 0.72 -8.13 -9.04
C ALA A 58 0.47 -7.18 -10.22
N SER A 59 -0.68 -7.32 -10.90
CA SER A 59 -1.07 -6.46 -12.02
C SER A 59 -1.17 -4.98 -11.62
N MET A 60 -1.58 -4.67 -10.39
CA MET A 60 -1.61 -3.30 -9.88
C MET A 60 -0.22 -2.67 -9.73
N GLN A 61 0.83 -3.49 -9.63
CA GLN A 61 2.21 -3.04 -9.45
C GLN A 61 2.96 -2.86 -10.78
N VAL A 62 2.51 -3.50 -11.86
CA VAL A 62 3.12 -3.45 -13.20
C VAL A 62 3.42 -2.02 -13.64
N LYS A 63 2.47 -1.10 -13.48
CA LYS A 63 2.64 0.31 -13.88
C LYS A 63 3.81 0.98 -13.14
N ARG A 64 3.96 0.71 -11.84
CA ARG A 64 5.01 1.31 -11.00
C ARG A 64 6.39 0.75 -11.37
N VAL A 65 6.48 -0.58 -11.47
CA VAL A 65 7.72 -1.28 -11.85
C VAL A 65 8.17 -0.85 -13.25
N SER A 66 7.24 -0.80 -14.21
CA SER A 66 7.49 -0.31 -15.57
C SER A 66 8.02 1.12 -15.59
N ALA A 67 7.39 2.03 -14.85
CA ALA A 67 7.81 3.43 -14.78
C ALA A 67 9.23 3.57 -14.21
N TYR A 68 9.55 2.81 -13.16
CA TYR A 68 10.87 2.87 -12.54
C TYR A 68 11.96 2.28 -13.44
N ARG A 69 11.70 1.12 -14.03
CA ARG A 69 12.66 0.39 -14.88
C ARG A 69 12.81 1.01 -16.28
N HIS A 70 11.99 2.01 -16.62
CA HIS A 70 11.93 2.63 -17.94
C HIS A 70 11.64 1.62 -19.07
N VAL A 71 10.79 0.63 -18.78
CA VAL A 71 10.40 -0.43 -19.72
C VAL A 71 8.91 -0.32 -20.03
N PRO A 72 8.46 -0.73 -21.23
CA PRO A 72 7.04 -0.74 -21.55
C PRO A 72 6.21 -1.61 -20.59
N MET A 73 5.00 -1.16 -20.25
CA MET A 73 4.11 -1.92 -19.35
C MET A 73 3.76 -3.31 -19.89
N TRP A 74 3.68 -3.46 -21.22
CA TRP A 74 3.34 -4.73 -21.87
C TRP A 74 4.45 -5.77 -21.67
N ASP A 75 5.72 -5.35 -21.71
CA ASP A 75 6.88 -6.22 -21.45
C ASP A 75 6.88 -6.74 -20.01
N VAL A 76 6.62 -5.85 -19.05
CA VAL A 76 6.57 -6.21 -17.62
C VAL A 76 5.37 -7.13 -17.33
N ARG A 77 4.22 -6.87 -17.96
CA ARG A 77 3.05 -7.75 -17.84
C ARG A 77 3.34 -9.13 -18.41
N HIS A 78 3.95 -9.23 -19.60
CA HIS A 78 4.30 -10.53 -20.17
C HIS A 78 5.31 -11.28 -19.30
N LEU A 79 6.33 -10.59 -18.78
CA LEU A 79 7.24 -11.22 -17.83
C LEU A 79 6.49 -11.75 -16.60
N MET A 80 5.59 -10.96 -16.00
CA MET A 80 4.76 -11.41 -14.88
C MET A 80 3.92 -12.65 -15.21
N GLU A 81 3.32 -12.69 -16.41
CA GLU A 81 2.52 -13.82 -16.90
C GLU A 81 3.32 -15.13 -16.99
N GLU A 82 4.62 -15.07 -17.33
CA GLU A 82 5.52 -16.23 -17.36
C GLU A 82 5.72 -16.87 -15.97
N TYR A 83 5.54 -16.11 -14.89
CA TYR A 83 5.68 -16.57 -13.50
C TYR A 83 4.34 -16.81 -12.79
N VAL A 84 3.23 -16.88 -13.55
CA VAL A 84 1.93 -17.24 -13.02
C VAL A 84 1.86 -18.74 -12.77
N VAL A 85 1.59 -19.10 -11.52
CA VAL A 85 1.29 -20.46 -11.08
C VAL A 85 -0.17 -20.59 -10.70
N THR A 86 -0.81 -21.69 -11.10
CA THR A 86 -2.17 -21.98 -10.66
C THR A 86 -2.12 -22.77 -9.36
N ARG A 87 -2.59 -22.19 -8.26
CA ARG A 87 -2.63 -22.84 -6.94
C ARG A 87 -4.06 -23.23 -6.58
N GLY A 88 -4.30 -24.53 -6.42
CA GLY A 88 -5.60 -25.12 -6.04
C GLY A 88 -6.06 -26.24 -6.98
N GLY A 89 -6.72 -27.27 -6.42
CA GLY A 89 -7.25 -28.42 -7.18
C GLY A 89 -8.58 -28.15 -7.89
N ARG A 90 -8.90 -29.03 -8.86
CA ARG A 90 -10.11 -29.09 -9.74
C ARG A 90 -11.10 -27.91 -9.62
N GLY A 91 -10.92 -26.91 -10.48
CA GLY A 91 -11.99 -26.01 -10.94
C GLY A 91 -11.99 -24.59 -10.39
N ARG A 92 -11.26 -24.28 -9.31
CA ARG A 92 -11.06 -22.92 -8.79
C ARG A 92 -9.64 -22.71 -8.27
N GLY A 93 -8.65 -22.87 -9.15
CA GLY A 93 -7.29 -22.47 -8.82
C GLY A 93 -7.21 -20.94 -8.79
N ARG A 94 -6.62 -20.37 -7.74
CA ARG A 94 -6.23 -18.95 -7.75
C ARG A 94 -4.95 -18.84 -8.58
N GLN A 95 -4.91 -17.85 -9.46
CA GLN A 95 -3.68 -17.54 -10.17
C GLN A 95 -2.81 -16.71 -9.24
N MET A 96 -1.62 -17.22 -8.97
CA MET A 96 -0.65 -16.57 -8.11
C MET A 96 0.64 -16.35 -8.89
N VAL A 97 1.45 -15.39 -8.47
CA VAL A 97 2.73 -15.05 -9.08
C VAL A 97 3.83 -15.34 -8.07
N ASP A 98 4.85 -16.07 -8.50
CA ASP A 98 6.08 -16.29 -7.71
C ASP A 98 6.92 -15.01 -7.70
N ILE A 99 6.81 -14.22 -6.62
CA ILE A 99 7.45 -12.90 -6.53
C ILE A 99 8.98 -12.96 -6.51
N PRO A 100 9.64 -13.85 -5.72
CA PRO A 100 11.09 -13.97 -5.75
C PRO A 100 11.63 -14.29 -7.15
N ARG A 101 11.03 -15.25 -7.85
CA ARG A 101 11.47 -15.61 -9.20
C ARG A 101 11.21 -14.50 -10.21
N LEU A 102 10.06 -13.83 -10.14
CA LEU A 102 9.76 -12.69 -10.99
C LEU A 102 10.75 -11.53 -10.77
N ASN A 103 11.08 -11.22 -9.52
CA ASN A 103 12.04 -10.16 -9.20
C ASN A 103 13.47 -10.51 -9.64
N GLN A 104 13.88 -11.77 -9.53
CA GLN A 104 15.13 -12.24 -10.11
C GLN A 104 15.15 -12.05 -11.64
N ALA A 105 14.07 -12.47 -12.32
CA ALA A 105 13.95 -12.34 -13.77
C ALA A 105 13.93 -10.88 -14.24
N LEU A 106 13.33 -9.98 -13.46
CA LEU A 106 13.39 -8.54 -13.70
C LEU A 106 14.82 -8.02 -13.69
N ASP A 107 15.65 -8.47 -12.75
CA ASP A 107 17.05 -8.04 -12.63
C ASP A 107 17.93 -8.62 -13.74
N GLU A 108 17.68 -9.87 -14.15
CA GLU A 108 18.38 -10.49 -15.27
C GLU A 108 18.04 -9.82 -16.62
N ARG A 109 16.76 -9.50 -16.84
CA ARG A 109 16.27 -8.96 -18.10
C ARG A 109 16.50 -7.45 -18.23
N TRP A 110 16.34 -6.71 -17.13
CA TRP A 110 16.51 -5.25 -17.07
C TRP A 110 17.37 -4.86 -15.87
N PRO A 111 18.69 -5.13 -15.93
CA PRO A 111 19.60 -4.79 -14.84
C PRO A 111 19.64 -3.27 -14.64
N MET A 112 19.52 -2.85 -13.39
CA MET A 112 19.74 -1.44 -13.02
C MET A 112 21.23 -1.17 -12.93
N LYS A 113 21.69 -0.10 -13.60
CA LYS A 113 23.07 0.39 -13.53
C LYS A 113 23.24 1.37 -12.37
#